data_AF-A0A1V5G9U3-F1
#
_entry.id   AF-A0A1V5G9U3-F1
#
_cell.length_a   1.000
_cell.length_b   1.000
_cell.length_c   1.000
_cell.angle_alpha   90.00
_cell.angle_beta   90.00
_cell.angle_gamma   90.00
#
_symmetry.space_group_name_H-M   'P 1'
#
loop_
_entity.id
_entity.type
_entity.pdbx_description
1 polymer ?
#
loop_
_entity_poly.entity_id
_entity_poly.type
_entity_poly.pdbx_seq_one_letter_code
_entity_poly.pdbx_strand_id
1 'polypeptide(L)'
;MNISKPSQHMKSLCKELGPEYRITVIDLSQVIYRDFGNGFDLEISGVNTLSLRKRATLYLWHDKNRMIKIVKSVPQEDIGKWAEWLRQKTESIKPKDFDRYGYLKGEKRTISAEDGADAS
;
A
#
# COMPACT_ATOMS: atom_id res chain seq x y z
N MET A 1 -3.51 -4.57 -25.29
CA MET A 1 -4.20 -4.70 -23.98
C MET A 1 -4.74 -3.34 -23.60
N ASN A 2 -6.00 -3.25 -23.15
CA ASN A 2 -6.62 -1.99 -22.79
C ASN A 2 -6.75 -1.92 -21.26
N ILE A 3 -5.98 -1.05 -20.62
CA ILE A 3 -6.05 -0.84 -19.17
C ILE A 3 -7.31 0.00 -18.89
N SER A 4 -8.15 -0.46 -17.97
CA SER A 4 -9.36 0.30 -17.61
C SER A 4 -8.98 1.68 -17.08
N LYS A 5 -9.78 2.69 -17.44
CA LYS A 5 -9.59 4.04 -16.89
C LYS A 5 -9.89 4.03 -15.38
N PRO A 6 -9.26 4.90 -14.58
CA PRO A 6 -9.61 5.04 -13.17
C PRO A 6 -11.07 5.45 -12.98
N SER A 7 -11.79 4.77 -12.09
CA SER A 7 -13.16 5.12 -11.70
C SER A 7 -13.22 6.49 -11.01
N GLN A 8 -14.39 7.13 -11.01
CA GLN A 8 -14.57 8.38 -10.25
C GLN A 8 -14.32 8.17 -8.75
N HIS A 9 -14.77 7.02 -8.24
CA HIS A 9 -14.52 6.61 -6.86
C HIS A 9 -13.02 6.59 -6.51
N MET A 10 -12.20 5.95 -7.34
CA MET A 10 -10.76 5.90 -7.15
C MET A 10 -10.11 7.29 -7.18
N LYS A 11 -10.58 8.19 -8.05
CA LYS A 11 -10.11 9.59 -8.11
C LYS A 11 -10.44 10.36 -6.83
N SER A 12 -11.65 10.21 -6.32
CA SER A 12 -12.06 10.82 -5.05
C SER A 12 -11.22 10.30 -3.89
N LEU A 13 -11.07 8.98 -3.77
CA LEU A 13 -10.24 8.35 -2.74
C LEU A 13 -8.79 8.83 -2.79
N CYS A 14 -8.19 8.89 -4.00
CA CYS A 14 -6.84 9.41 -4.17
C CYS A 14 -6.69 10.86 -3.70
N LYS A 15 -7.70 11.70 -3.97
CA LYS A 15 -7.72 13.11 -3.53
C LYS A 15 -7.87 13.23 -2.02
N GLU A 16 -8.70 12.40 -1.40
CA GLU A 16 -8.92 12.35 0.06
C GLU A 16 -7.66 11.93 0.83
N LEU A 17 -6.88 10.99 0.28
CA LEU A 17 -5.61 10.55 0.87
C LEU A 17 -4.54 11.66 0.87
N GLY A 18 -4.66 12.64 -0.02
CA GLY A 18 -3.81 13.84 -0.05
C GLY A 18 -2.93 13.97 -1.30
N PRO A 19 -2.26 15.12 -1.45
CA PRO A 19 -1.55 15.49 -2.68
C PRO A 19 -0.32 14.63 -2.99
N GLU A 20 0.23 13.95 -1.98
CA GLU A 20 1.37 13.04 -2.11
C GLU A 20 0.99 11.73 -2.85
N TYR A 21 -0.30 11.45 -2.98
CA TYR A 21 -0.81 10.26 -3.66
C TYR A 21 -1.13 10.55 -5.12
N ARG A 22 -0.84 9.59 -5.99
CA ARG A 22 -1.18 9.64 -7.42
C ARG A 22 -1.78 8.33 -7.90
N ILE A 23 -2.61 8.40 -8.94
CA ILE A 23 -3.05 7.20 -9.65
C ILE A 23 -2.01 6.82 -10.70
N THR A 24 -1.66 5.54 -10.77
CA THR A 24 -0.70 5.00 -11.73
C THR A 24 -1.09 3.59 -12.13
N VAL A 25 -0.37 3.03 -13.10
CA VAL A 25 -0.52 1.62 -13.50
C VAL A 25 0.65 0.80 -12.97
N ILE A 26 0.36 -0.27 -12.24
CA ILE A 26 1.31 -1.31 -11.82
C ILE A 26 0.67 -2.66 -12.18
N ASP A 27 1.44 -3.58 -12.77
CA ASP A 27 0.97 -4.91 -13.18
C ASP A 27 -0.36 -4.88 -13.97
N LEU A 28 -0.46 -3.96 -14.92
CA LEU A 28 -1.64 -3.72 -15.77
C LEU A 28 -2.92 -3.31 -15.00
N SER A 29 -2.80 -2.95 -13.72
CA SER A 29 -3.90 -2.50 -12.86
C SER A 29 -3.77 -1.02 -12.48
N GLN A 30 -4.89 -0.31 -12.39
CA GLN A 30 -4.93 1.04 -11.82
C GLN A 30 -4.79 0.93 -10.29
N VAL A 31 -3.77 1.59 -9.75
CA VAL A 31 -3.47 1.64 -8.32
C VAL A 31 -3.30 3.08 -7.84
N ILE A 32 -3.53 3.32 -6.56
CA ILE A 32 -3.11 4.58 -5.91
C ILE A 32 -1.71 4.33 -5.35
N TYR A 33 -0.80 5.26 -5.59
CA TYR A 33 0.62 5.12 -5.29
C TYR A 33 1.13 6.35 -4.54
N ARG A 34 2.08 6.13 -3.63
CA ARG A 34 2.85 7.19 -2.96
C ARG A 34 4.30 6.75 -2.78
N ASP A 35 5.23 7.62 -3.14
CA ASP A 35 6.65 7.50 -2.78
C ASP A 35 6.85 8.17 -1.42
N PHE A 36 7.51 7.49 -0.46
CA PHE A 36 7.78 8.05 0.86
C PHE A 36 9.07 8.87 0.92
N GLY A 37 9.87 8.89 -0.14
CA GLY A 37 11.11 9.66 -0.24
C GLY A 37 12.31 9.06 0.50
N ASN A 38 12.16 7.86 1.06
CA ASN A 38 13.18 7.15 1.84
C ASN A 38 13.54 5.76 1.27
N GLY A 39 13.28 5.56 -0.03
CA GLY A 39 13.50 4.28 -0.72
C GLY A 39 12.36 3.27 -0.58
N PHE A 40 11.28 3.65 0.11
CA PHE A 40 10.05 2.87 0.22
C PHE A 40 8.89 3.54 -0.52
N ASP A 41 8.03 2.70 -1.10
CA ASP A 41 6.85 3.14 -1.82
C ASP A 41 5.62 2.35 -1.36
N LEU A 42 4.47 3.00 -1.38
CA LEU A 42 3.19 2.37 -1.10
C LEU A 42 2.36 2.25 -2.37
N GLU A 43 1.88 1.04 -2.63
CA GLU A 43 0.85 0.74 -3.61
C GLU A 43 -0.46 0.34 -2.90
N ILE A 44 -1.56 0.94 -3.31
CA ILE A 44 -2.93 0.62 -2.86
C ILE A 44 -3.69 0.06 -4.05
N SER A 45 -3.98 -1.24 -4.00
CA SER A 45 -4.64 -1.98 -5.07
C SER A 45 -6.05 -2.39 -4.71
N GLY A 46 -6.86 -2.72 -5.73
CA GLY A 46 -8.23 -3.22 -5.57
C GLY A 46 -9.32 -2.14 -5.47
N VAL A 47 -8.96 -0.85 -5.52
CA VAL A 47 -9.87 0.30 -5.33
C VAL A 47 -10.41 0.90 -6.64
N ASN A 48 -9.92 0.48 -7.81
CA ASN A 48 -10.53 0.82 -9.10
C ASN A 48 -11.82 0.01 -9.31
N THR A 49 -12.88 0.39 -8.58
CA THR A 49 -14.16 -0.31 -8.54
C THR A 49 -15.31 0.69 -8.35
N LEU A 50 -16.54 0.21 -8.51
CA LEU A 50 -17.76 0.93 -8.14
C LEU A 50 -18.26 0.55 -6.73
N SER A 51 -17.71 -0.51 -6.12
CA SER A 51 -18.14 -0.99 -4.81
C SER A 51 -17.31 -0.34 -3.70
N LEU A 52 -17.96 0.42 -2.83
CA LEU A 52 -17.36 1.00 -1.63
C LEU A 52 -16.99 -0.06 -0.58
N ARG A 53 -17.62 -1.24 -0.64
CA ARG A 53 -17.37 -2.35 0.30
C ARG A 53 -16.17 -3.21 -0.07
N LYS A 54 -15.64 -3.05 -1.28
CA LYS A 54 -14.49 -3.84 -1.72
C LYS A 54 -13.26 -3.43 -0.91
N ARG A 55 -12.58 -4.40 -0.33
CA ARG A 55 -11.40 -4.16 0.50
C ARG A 55 -10.16 -4.00 -0.37
N ALA A 56 -9.27 -3.10 0.04
CA ALA A 56 -8.00 -2.85 -0.62
C ALA A 56 -6.93 -3.84 -0.15
N THR A 57 -5.86 -3.95 -0.96
CA THR A 57 -4.60 -4.54 -0.54
C THR A 57 -3.52 -3.48 -0.66
N LEU A 58 -2.74 -3.30 0.40
CA LEU A 58 -1.61 -2.38 0.45
C LEU A 58 -0.31 -3.17 0.32
N TYR A 59 0.54 -2.76 -0.61
CA TYR A 59 1.88 -3.33 -0.82
C TYR A 59 2.93 -2.28 -0.50
N LEU A 60 3.80 -2.58 0.45
CA LEU A 60 4.98 -1.78 0.76
C LEU A 60 6.15 -2.31 -0.04
N TRP A 61 6.69 -1.47 -0.92
CA TRP A 61 7.83 -1.75 -1.77
C TRP A 61 9.10 -1.11 -1.20
N HIS A 62 10.25 -1.72 -1.48
CA HIS A 62 11.58 -1.21 -1.21
C HIS A 62 12.40 -1.26 -2.51
N ASP A 63 13.11 -0.17 -2.80
CA ASP A 63 13.93 0.02 -4.01
C ASP A 63 13.15 -0.23 -5.32
N LYS A 64 11.83 0.01 -5.33
CA LYS A 64 10.92 -0.23 -6.48
C LYS A 64 10.88 -1.68 -7.00
N ASN A 65 11.55 -2.61 -6.33
CA ASN A 65 11.77 -3.98 -6.82
C ASN A 65 11.25 -5.05 -5.87
N ARG A 66 11.15 -4.76 -4.58
CA ARG A 66 10.87 -5.78 -3.56
C ARG A 66 9.68 -5.39 -2.70
N MET A 67 8.61 -6.19 -2.74
CA MET A 67 7.51 -6.09 -1.78
C MET A 67 7.94 -6.65 -0.42
N ILE A 68 8.13 -5.77 0.56
CA ILE A 68 8.59 -6.13 1.90
C ILE A 68 7.45 -6.35 2.91
N LYS A 69 6.27 -5.77 2.66
CA LYS A 69 5.07 -5.95 3.49
C LYS A 69 3.81 -5.92 2.63
N ILE A 70 2.81 -6.72 3.01
CA ILE A 70 1.50 -6.78 2.37
C ILE A 70 0.44 -6.71 3.48
N VAL A 71 -0.47 -5.75 3.38
CA VAL A 71 -1.65 -5.65 4.25
C VAL A 71 -2.88 -5.96 3.41
N LYS A 72 -3.51 -7.09 3.67
CA LYS A 72 -4.72 -7.53 2.97
C LYS A 72 -5.98 -7.05 3.68
N SER A 73 -7.09 -7.12 2.95
CA SER A 73 -8.42 -6.89 3.49
C SER A 73 -8.53 -5.54 4.21
N VAL A 74 -8.04 -4.45 3.64
CA VAL A 74 -8.13 -3.12 4.26
C VAL A 74 -9.48 -2.48 3.90
N PRO A 75 -10.35 -2.11 4.87
CA PRO A 75 -11.54 -1.29 4.60
C PRO A 75 -11.12 0.02 3.92
N GLN A 76 -11.94 0.52 3.00
CA GLN A 76 -11.54 1.73 2.28
C GLN A 76 -11.44 2.95 3.20
N GLU A 77 -12.31 3.04 4.21
CA GLU A 77 -12.23 4.08 5.25
C GLU A 77 -10.92 4.04 6.06
N ASP A 78 -10.26 2.88 6.16
CA ASP A 78 -9.05 2.69 6.97
C ASP A 78 -7.75 2.79 6.16
N ILE A 79 -7.82 2.99 4.84
CA ILE A 79 -6.63 3.03 3.97
C ILE A 79 -5.64 4.09 4.45
N GLY A 80 -6.11 5.30 4.80
CA GLY A 80 -5.25 6.38 5.28
C GLY A 80 -4.50 6.00 6.56
N LYS A 81 -5.19 5.36 7.50
CA LYS A 81 -4.62 4.90 8.77
C LYS A 81 -3.52 3.85 8.53
N TRP A 82 -3.78 2.84 7.70
CA TRP A 82 -2.79 1.82 7.36
C TRP A 82 -1.61 2.36 6.55
N ALA A 83 -1.87 3.32 5.65
CA ALA A 83 -0.83 3.96 4.87
C ALA A 83 0.14 4.75 5.78
N GLU A 84 -0.38 5.48 6.75
CA GLU A 84 0.44 6.23 7.71
C GLU A 84 1.21 5.29 8.64
N TRP A 85 0.59 4.21 9.11
CA TRP A 85 1.30 3.19 9.89
C TRP A 85 2.48 2.58 9.12
N LEU A 86 2.27 2.22 7.83
CA LEU A 86 3.35 1.72 6.99
C LEU A 86 4.45 2.77 6.80
N ARG A 87 4.09 4.05 6.59
CA ARG A 87 5.04 5.15 6.47
C ARG A 87 5.91 5.27 7.73
N GLN A 88 5.30 5.36 8.91
CA GLN A 88 6.01 5.44 10.19
C GLN A 88 6.92 4.24 10.43
N LYS A 89 6.44 3.04 10.07
CA LYS A 89 7.26 1.82 10.14
C LYS A 89 8.55 1.97 9.33
N THR A 90 8.48 2.55 8.13
CA THR A 90 9.65 2.70 7.24
C THR A 90 10.74 3.60 7.80
N GLU A 91 10.38 4.57 8.66
CA GLU A 91 11.35 5.47 9.30
C GLU A 91 12.29 4.74 10.28
N SER A 92 11.84 3.60 10.80
CA SER A 92 12.62 2.80 11.76
C SER A 92 13.43 1.67 11.12
N ILE A 93 13.21 1.36 9.83
CA ILE A 93 13.87 0.25 9.15
C ILE A 93 15.31 0.61 8.83
N LYS A 94 16.25 -0.27 9.20
CA LYS A 94 17.68 -0.14 8.93
C LYS A 94 18.17 -1.28 8.03
N PRO A 95 19.30 -1.12 7.32
CA PRO A 95 19.88 -2.19 6.50
C PRO A 95 20.09 -3.52 7.26
N LYS A 96 20.42 -3.43 8.55
CA LYS A 96 20.62 -4.60 9.42
C LYS A 96 19.34 -5.37 9.72
N ASP A 97 18.16 -4.84 9.45
CA ASP A 97 16.87 -5.47 9.75
C ASP A 97 16.43 -6.42 8.62
N PHE A 98 17.07 -6.31 7.45
CA PHE A 98 16.88 -7.23 6.34
C PHE A 98 17.68 -8.54 6.54
N ASP A 99 17.12 -9.64 6.06
CA ASP A 99 17.82 -10.91 5.90
C ASP A 99 18.66 -10.92 4.60
N ARG A 100 19.37 -12.03 4.36
CA ARG A 100 20.20 -12.19 3.16
C ARG A 100 19.42 -12.14 1.83
N TYR A 101 18.10 -12.25 1.87
CA TYR A 101 17.22 -12.19 0.71
C TYR A 101 16.56 -10.81 0.54
N GLY A 102 16.77 -9.89 1.48
CA GLY A 102 16.18 -8.56 1.45
C GLY A 102 14.77 -8.48 2.04
N TYR A 103 14.36 -9.42 2.88
CA TYR A 103 13.10 -9.37 3.63
C TYR A 103 13.34 -8.99 5.09
N LEU A 104 12.34 -8.38 5.74
CA LEU A 104 12.43 -8.00 7.15
C LEU A 104 12.49 -9.25 8.05
N LYS A 105 13.50 -9.30 8.92
CA LYS A 105 13.69 -10.41 9.86
C LYS A 105 12.62 -10.42 10.95
N GLY A 106 12.18 -11.61 11.35
CA GLY A 106 11.29 -11.79 12.51
C GLY A 106 9.86 -11.30 12.30
N GLU A 107 9.50 -10.87 11.08
CA GLU A 107 8.16 -10.36 10.77
C GLU A 107 7.47 -11.17 9.68
N LYS A 108 6.15 -11.34 9.82
CA LYS A 108 5.31 -11.83 8.72
C LYS A 108 5.28 -10.80 7.60
N ARG A 109 5.57 -11.24 6.38
CA ARG A 109 5.47 -10.41 5.17
C ARG A 109 4.02 -10.00 4.87
N THR A 110 3.07 -10.90 5.09
CA THR A 110 1.64 -10.66 4.85
C THR A 110 0.87 -10.67 6.16
N ILE A 111 0.06 -9.63 6.38
CA ILE A 111 -0.90 -9.52 7.47
C ILE A 111 -2.28 -9.19 6.91
N SER A 112 -3.35 -9.47 7.67
CA SER A 112 -4.70 -9.01 7.33
C SER A 112 -5.12 -7.91 8.29
N ALA A 113 -5.77 -6.85 7.78
CA ALA A 113 -6.26 -5.78 8.64
C ALA A 113 -7.40 -6.21 9.58
N GLU A 114 -8.08 -7.33 9.28
CA GLU A 114 -9.11 -7.92 10.13
C GLU A 114 -8.56 -8.67 11.36
N ASP A 115 -7.29 -9.08 11.33
CA ASP A 115 -6.65 -9.82 12.43
C ASP A 115 -6.19 -8.89 13.58
N GLY A 116 -6.45 -7.59 13.47
CA GLY A 116 -6.46 -6.58 14.53
C GLY A 116 -5.33 -6.65 15.56
N ALA A 117 -4.21 -5.96 15.32
CA ALA A 117 -3.28 -5.53 16.39
C ALA A 117 -2.32 -4.41 15.96
N ASP A 118 -1.92 -4.35 14.68
CA ASP A 118 -0.71 -3.60 14.33
C ASP A 118 -0.93 -2.10 14.10
N ALA A 119 -2.09 -1.67 13.58
CA ALA A 119 -2.37 -0.27 13.26
C ALA A 119 -3.22 0.46 14.31
N SER A 120 -3.64 -0.21 15.39
CA SER A 120 -4.51 0.38 16.44
C SER A 120 -3.79 1.36 17.35
#